data_AF-A0A7J6N759-F1
#
_entry.id   AF-A0A7J6N759-F1
#
_cell.length_a   1.000
_cell.length_b   1.000
_cell.length_c   1.000
_cell.angle_alpha   90.00
_cell.angle_beta   90.00
_cell.angle_gamma   90.00
#
_symmetry.space_group_name_H-M   'P 1'
#
loop_
_entity.id
_entity.type
_entity.pdbx_description
1 polymer ?
#
loop_
_entity_poly.entity_id
_entity_poly.type
_entity_poly.pdbx_seq_one_letter_code
_entity_poly.pdbx_strand_id
1 'polypeptide(L)'
;MPPLHVFTLFLLSLSTSTAVEISTQLVFDQPPLDRLFFCPRAKIEEARVSSGWPAYPVTLNTSECLNYDHIMGLPNRQQNLECIASATEALTSALDRVGLSESFLVWGSLLGWYRHEGGIIPWDFDGDVAVMKESCNATFDALRAKDTFWGCEVLELRLERDWPWFGGRMCYTDIWFLDHESSEGAACQCDSDIPSPRVCFENKYYSCGCIAETDLFPLTDSRLLDKVSVRVPHNPSEVLRRLYPAGIGIKNMAPVPENPLFEDNWSIVIANSSVARLRTHRPATLWWIVIAIIIALLVFACVLVSYRLYGKRRGGYGPAPQTDDDLPQFVIGE
;
A
#
# COMPACT_ATOMS: atom_id res chain seq x y z
N MET A 1 40.33 0.28 48.70
CA MET A 1 39.38 0.08 47.59
C MET A 1 38.21 1.02 47.80
N PRO A 2 38.01 2.06 46.96
CA PRO A 2 36.75 2.81 46.88
C PRO A 2 35.97 2.46 45.59
N PRO A 3 34.69 2.85 45.47
CA PRO A 3 33.71 2.14 44.64
C PRO A 3 33.72 2.56 43.17
N LEU A 4 33.35 1.61 42.29
CA LEU A 4 33.01 1.85 40.90
C LEU A 4 31.77 2.75 40.82
N HIS A 5 31.92 3.93 40.23
CA HIS A 5 30.78 4.71 39.75
C HIS A 5 30.30 4.13 38.41
N VAL A 6 29.05 3.69 38.40
CA VAL A 6 28.27 3.25 37.24
C VAL A 6 28.05 4.47 36.32
N PHE A 7 28.61 4.44 35.12
CA PHE A 7 28.27 5.38 34.05
C PHE A 7 26.97 4.90 33.39
N THR A 8 25.87 5.59 33.65
CA THR A 8 24.60 5.40 32.92
C THR A 8 24.71 6.08 31.57
N LEU A 9 24.76 5.30 30.49
CA LEU A 9 24.74 5.79 29.12
C LEU A 9 23.29 6.14 28.74
N PHE A 10 22.97 7.42 28.60
CA PHE A 10 21.69 7.86 28.05
C PHE A 10 21.71 7.74 26.52
N LEU A 11 20.96 6.77 25.98
CA LEU A 11 20.65 6.71 24.55
C LEU A 11 19.55 7.75 24.25
N LEU A 12 19.94 8.89 23.71
CA LEU A 12 19.01 9.86 23.12
C LEU A 12 18.60 9.38 21.73
N SER A 13 17.38 8.83 21.63
CA SER A 13 16.72 8.58 20.35
C SER A 13 16.44 9.93 19.67
N LEU A 14 17.09 10.19 18.53
CA LEU A 14 16.74 11.30 17.65
C LEU A 14 15.60 10.84 16.74
N SER A 15 14.36 11.21 17.09
CA SER A 15 13.24 11.13 16.16
C SER A 15 13.38 12.27 15.14
N THR A 16 13.68 11.95 13.89
CA THR A 16 13.57 12.92 12.79
C THR A 16 12.11 12.98 12.34
N SER A 17 11.40 14.05 12.68
CA SER A 17 10.09 14.31 12.09
C SER A 17 10.26 14.72 10.63
N THR A 18 9.68 13.96 9.71
CA THR A 18 9.53 14.35 8.31
C THR A 18 8.33 15.26 8.19
N ALA A 19 8.55 16.48 7.71
CA ALA A 19 7.50 17.41 7.38
C ALA A 19 7.34 17.46 5.85
N VAL A 20 6.12 17.35 5.35
CA VAL A 20 5.81 17.49 3.92
C VAL A 20 4.95 18.71 3.67
N GLU A 21 5.20 19.36 2.54
CA GLU A 21 4.34 20.42 2.03
C GLU A 21 3.22 19.79 1.19
N ILE A 22 1.97 20.08 1.55
CA ILE A 22 0.77 19.53 0.91
C ILE A 22 0.43 20.36 -0.34
N SER A 23 0.03 19.66 -1.40
CA SER A 23 -0.37 20.31 -2.64
C SER A 23 -1.69 21.06 -2.57
N THR A 24 -1.66 22.34 -2.96
CA THR A 24 -2.83 23.23 -3.14
C THR A 24 -3.81 22.73 -4.20
N GLN A 25 -3.37 21.87 -5.11
CA GLN A 25 -4.25 21.19 -6.05
C GLN A 25 -5.15 20.20 -5.29
N LEU A 26 -6.46 20.35 -5.49
CA LEU A 26 -7.47 19.57 -4.78
C LEU A 26 -7.74 18.20 -5.41
N VAL A 27 -7.47 18.02 -6.71
CA VAL A 27 -7.78 16.78 -7.44
C VAL A 27 -6.65 16.45 -8.39
N PHE A 28 -6.21 15.19 -8.38
CA PHE A 28 -5.14 14.66 -9.23
C PHE A 28 -5.61 13.43 -9.98
N ASP A 29 -5.45 13.38 -11.30
CA ASP A 29 -5.87 12.20 -12.07
C ASP A 29 -5.03 10.96 -11.72
N GLN A 30 -3.70 11.14 -11.69
CA GLN A 30 -2.73 10.10 -11.35
C GLN A 30 -1.56 10.71 -10.54
N PRO A 31 -1.70 10.90 -9.22
CA PRO A 31 -0.60 11.39 -8.42
C PRO A 31 0.52 10.34 -8.34
N PRO A 32 1.81 10.74 -8.41
CA PRO A 32 2.93 9.81 -8.26
C PRO A 32 2.91 9.04 -6.93
N LEU A 33 3.32 7.77 -7.00
CA LEU A 33 3.54 6.82 -5.90
C LEU A 33 4.14 7.46 -4.63
N ASP A 34 5.28 8.09 -4.87
CA ASP A 34 6.17 8.69 -3.88
C ASP A 34 5.64 9.99 -3.26
N ARG A 35 4.52 10.52 -3.78
CA ARG A 35 3.87 11.74 -3.28
C ARG A 35 2.58 11.44 -2.54
N LEU A 36 2.14 10.18 -2.50
CA LEU A 36 0.90 9.76 -1.88
C LEU A 36 1.14 9.29 -0.45
N PHE A 37 0.43 9.92 0.48
CA PHE A 37 0.45 9.61 1.90
C PHE A 37 -0.97 9.31 2.38
N PHE A 38 -1.08 8.51 3.42
CA PHE A 38 -2.30 8.21 4.15
C PHE A 38 -2.06 8.71 5.55
N CYS A 39 -2.87 9.64 6.02
CA CYS A 39 -2.64 10.28 7.31
C CYS A 39 -3.91 10.23 8.17
N PRO A 40 -3.78 10.12 9.50
CA PRO A 40 -4.91 10.28 10.40
C PRO A 40 -5.58 11.63 10.20
N ARG A 41 -6.90 11.63 10.04
CA ARG A 41 -7.71 12.81 9.73
C ARG A 41 -7.56 13.91 10.77
N ALA A 42 -7.44 13.55 12.04
CA ALA A 42 -7.22 14.51 13.13
C ALA A 42 -5.98 15.40 12.89
N LYS A 43 -4.90 14.84 12.32
CA LYS A 43 -3.66 15.57 12.03
C LYS A 43 -3.82 16.51 10.84
N ILE A 44 -4.62 16.10 9.85
CA ILE A 44 -4.92 16.95 8.70
C ILE A 44 -5.79 18.14 9.13
N GLU A 45 -6.80 17.93 9.98
CA GLU A 45 -7.66 19.02 10.43
C GLU A 45 -6.90 20.02 11.32
N GLU A 46 -6.00 19.54 12.19
CA GLU A 46 -5.08 20.41 12.94
C GLU A 46 -4.22 21.27 11.99
N ALA A 47 -3.67 20.64 10.96
CA ALA A 47 -2.84 21.33 9.96
C ALA A 47 -3.66 22.31 9.09
N ARG A 48 -4.92 22.00 8.76
CA ARG A 48 -5.83 22.91 8.03
C ARG A 48 -6.19 24.15 8.81
N VAL A 49 -6.58 23.99 10.07
CA VAL A 49 -6.98 25.11 10.95
C VAL A 49 -5.83 26.07 11.17
N SER A 50 -4.62 25.54 11.40
CA SER A 50 -3.43 26.36 11.66
C SER A 50 -2.90 27.11 10.43
N SER A 51 -3.16 26.63 9.21
CA SER A 51 -2.62 27.19 7.96
C SER A 51 -3.59 28.08 7.16
N GLY A 52 -4.89 28.09 7.50
CA GLY A 52 -5.89 28.83 6.72
C GLY A 52 -6.12 28.25 5.32
N TRP A 53 -6.01 26.93 5.18
CA TRP A 53 -6.25 26.22 3.92
C TRP A 53 -7.60 26.58 3.28
N PRO A 54 -7.69 26.73 1.93
CA PRO A 54 -6.69 26.43 0.89
C PRO A 54 -5.76 27.57 0.50
N ALA A 55 -5.72 28.67 1.26
CA ALA A 55 -5.02 29.88 0.84
C ALA A 55 -3.47 29.73 0.82
N TYR A 56 -2.91 28.81 1.60
CA TYR A 56 -1.47 28.60 1.72
C TYR A 56 -1.09 27.11 1.75
N PRO A 57 0.13 26.75 1.32
CA PRO A 57 0.64 25.39 1.48
C PRO A 57 0.64 24.98 2.96
N VAL A 58 0.09 23.80 3.26
CA VAL A 58 0.10 23.23 4.61
C VAL A 58 1.37 22.41 4.79
N THR A 59 2.07 22.59 5.92
CA THR A 59 3.12 21.67 6.33
C THR A 59 2.54 20.65 7.29
N LEU A 60 2.60 19.36 6.94
CA LEU A 60 2.11 18.27 7.78
C LEU A 60 3.30 17.45 8.30
N ASN A 61 3.30 17.15 9.60
CA ASN A 61 4.23 16.16 10.16
C ASN A 61 3.75 14.77 9.74
N THR A 62 4.52 14.10 8.88
CA THR A 62 4.17 12.79 8.32
C THR A 62 4.69 11.61 9.13
N SER A 63 5.22 11.83 10.33
CA SER A 63 5.70 10.73 11.18
C SER A 63 4.62 9.70 11.50
N GLU A 64 3.35 10.10 11.46
CA GLU A 64 2.17 9.25 11.69
C GLU A 64 1.45 8.86 10.39
N CYS A 65 1.99 9.25 9.23
CA CYS A 65 1.42 8.91 7.93
C CYS A 65 2.10 7.68 7.32
N LEU A 66 1.34 6.94 6.53
CA LEU A 66 1.85 5.84 5.71
C LEU A 66 2.05 6.34 4.28
N ASN A 67 3.23 6.12 3.71
CA ASN A 67 3.45 6.30 2.28
C ASN A 67 3.31 4.94 1.57
N TYR A 68 3.50 4.92 0.26
CA TYR A 68 3.48 3.68 -0.54
C TYR A 68 4.40 2.59 0.03
N ASP A 69 5.67 2.90 0.30
CA ASP A 69 6.65 1.93 0.80
C ASP A 69 6.26 1.37 2.17
N HIS A 70 5.72 2.21 3.06
CA HIS A 70 5.21 1.78 4.37
C HIS A 70 4.01 0.84 4.20
N ILE A 71 3.06 1.15 3.31
CA ILE A 71 1.90 0.29 3.03
C ILE A 71 2.36 -1.05 2.47
N MET A 72 3.23 -1.03 1.46
CA MET A 72 3.76 -2.26 0.86
C MET A 72 4.64 -3.07 1.81
N GLY A 73 5.29 -2.39 2.77
CA GLY A 73 6.06 -3.00 3.84
C GLY A 73 5.23 -3.47 5.05
N LEU A 74 3.92 -3.20 5.09
CA LEU A 74 3.06 -3.75 6.13
C LEU A 74 3.15 -5.27 6.09
N PRO A 75 3.09 -5.93 7.27
CA PRO A 75 3.11 -7.37 7.33
C PRO A 75 2.10 -7.91 6.33
N ASN A 76 2.56 -8.87 5.53
CA ASN A 76 1.66 -9.68 4.75
C ASN A 76 0.94 -8.95 3.59
N ARG A 77 1.30 -7.70 3.27
CA ARG A 77 0.58 -6.88 2.28
C ARG A 77 0.71 -7.41 0.86
N GLN A 78 1.93 -7.66 0.40
CA GLN A 78 2.17 -8.17 -0.95
C GLN A 78 1.39 -9.46 -1.21
N GLN A 79 1.42 -10.40 -0.26
CA GLN A 79 0.72 -11.66 -0.41
C GLN A 79 -0.80 -11.48 -0.34
N ASN A 80 -1.32 -10.48 0.38
CA ASN A 80 -2.74 -10.15 0.34
C ASN A 80 -3.17 -9.69 -1.06
N LEU A 81 -2.38 -8.84 -1.73
CA LEU A 81 -2.62 -8.45 -3.12
C LEU A 81 -2.56 -9.66 -4.07
N GLU A 82 -1.61 -10.58 -3.84
CA GLU A 82 -1.54 -11.83 -4.60
C GLU A 82 -2.74 -12.75 -4.33
N CYS A 83 -3.26 -12.77 -3.11
CA CYS A 83 -4.47 -13.51 -2.74
C CYS A 83 -5.68 -12.96 -3.50
N ILE A 84 -5.87 -11.63 -3.51
CA ILE A 84 -6.95 -10.97 -4.27
C ILE A 84 -6.86 -11.36 -5.74
N ALA A 85 -5.68 -11.20 -6.36
CA ALA A 85 -5.49 -11.58 -7.76
C ALA A 85 -5.81 -13.06 -8.00
N SER A 86 -5.42 -13.96 -7.09
CA SER A 86 -5.71 -15.39 -7.22
C SER A 86 -7.19 -15.74 -6.98
N ALA A 87 -7.90 -15.01 -6.13
CA ALA A 87 -9.35 -15.14 -5.98
C ALA A 87 -10.07 -14.67 -7.25
N THR A 88 -9.63 -13.55 -7.83
CA THR A 88 -10.12 -13.03 -9.10
C THR A 88 -9.88 -14.02 -10.24
N GLU A 89 -8.70 -14.62 -10.33
CA GLU A 89 -8.39 -15.65 -11.33
C GLU A 89 -9.30 -16.88 -11.20
N ALA A 90 -9.47 -17.38 -9.97
CA ALA A 90 -10.30 -18.55 -9.71
C ALA A 90 -11.75 -18.27 -10.11
N LEU A 91 -12.23 -17.07 -9.83
CA LEU A 91 -13.57 -16.62 -10.18
C LEU A 91 -13.75 -16.49 -11.70
N THR A 92 -12.91 -15.71 -12.39
CA THR A 92 -13.03 -15.53 -13.85
C THR A 92 -12.87 -16.86 -14.59
N SER A 93 -11.97 -17.73 -14.14
CA SER A 93 -11.83 -19.10 -14.67
C SER A 93 -13.07 -19.95 -14.47
N ALA A 94 -13.77 -19.81 -13.33
CA ALA A 94 -15.01 -20.52 -13.07
C ALA A 94 -16.14 -20.00 -13.96
N LEU A 95 -16.25 -18.67 -14.11
CA LEU A 95 -17.22 -18.01 -14.99
C LEU A 95 -17.03 -18.44 -16.45
N ASP A 96 -15.80 -18.47 -16.95
CA ASP A 96 -15.47 -18.94 -18.29
C ASP A 96 -15.95 -20.39 -18.52
N ARG A 97 -15.74 -21.29 -17.55
CA ARG A 97 -16.13 -22.71 -17.65
C ARG A 97 -17.63 -22.92 -17.71
N VAL A 98 -18.42 -22.03 -17.12
CA VAL A 98 -19.89 -22.10 -17.19
C VAL A 98 -20.45 -21.31 -18.37
N GLY A 99 -19.62 -20.70 -19.21
CA GLY A 99 -20.06 -19.94 -20.39
C GLY A 99 -20.31 -18.45 -20.13
N LEU A 100 -19.85 -17.92 -18.98
CA LEU A 100 -19.86 -16.49 -18.66
C LEU A 100 -18.50 -15.86 -18.95
N SER A 101 -18.02 -16.06 -20.18
CA SER A 101 -16.71 -15.59 -20.63
C SER A 101 -16.63 -14.10 -20.93
N GLU A 102 -17.72 -13.36 -20.76
CA GLU A 102 -17.75 -11.91 -20.88
C GLU A 102 -17.70 -11.23 -19.51
N SER A 103 -16.98 -11.84 -18.56
CA SER A 103 -16.64 -11.22 -17.29
C SER A 103 -15.48 -10.25 -17.43
N PHE A 104 -15.52 -9.11 -16.72
CA PHE A 104 -14.50 -8.06 -16.80
C PHE A 104 -14.28 -7.34 -15.46
N LEU A 105 -13.12 -6.71 -15.27
CA LEU A 105 -12.84 -5.92 -14.07
C LEU A 105 -13.75 -4.69 -13.98
N VAL A 106 -14.21 -4.38 -12.76
CA VAL A 106 -15.02 -3.19 -12.45
C VAL A 106 -14.53 -2.52 -11.16
N TRP A 107 -15.09 -1.37 -10.78
CA TRP A 107 -14.83 -0.66 -9.51
C TRP A 107 -13.34 -0.47 -9.15
N GLY A 108 -12.95 -0.79 -7.91
CA GLY A 108 -11.60 -0.61 -7.38
C GLY A 108 -10.57 -1.43 -8.17
N SER A 109 -10.98 -2.62 -8.62
CA SER A 109 -10.14 -3.49 -9.45
C SER A 109 -9.82 -2.89 -10.82
N LEU A 110 -10.83 -2.36 -11.53
CA LEU A 110 -10.60 -1.67 -12.81
C LEU A 110 -9.80 -0.39 -12.62
N LEU A 111 -10.06 0.35 -11.53
CA LEU A 111 -9.36 1.59 -11.23
C LEU A 111 -7.89 1.35 -10.89
N GLY A 112 -7.59 0.32 -10.11
CA GLY A 112 -6.24 -0.13 -9.81
C GLY A 112 -5.50 -0.55 -11.06
N TRP A 113 -6.14 -1.38 -11.89
CA TRP A 113 -5.60 -1.81 -13.18
C TRP A 113 -5.24 -0.61 -14.06
N TYR A 114 -6.16 0.35 -14.19
CA TYR A 114 -5.98 1.54 -15.03
C TYR A 114 -4.88 2.48 -14.51
N ARG A 115 -4.78 2.66 -13.19
CA ARG A 115 -3.80 3.59 -12.58
C ARG A 115 -2.40 3.00 -12.43
N HIS A 116 -2.29 1.69 -12.37
CA HIS A 116 -1.05 1.00 -11.99
C HIS A 116 -0.60 -0.01 -13.04
N GLU A 117 -0.93 0.23 -14.31
CA GLU A 117 -0.48 -0.57 -15.47
C GLU A 117 -0.70 -2.08 -15.26
N GLY A 118 -1.91 -2.46 -14.82
CA GLY A 118 -2.22 -3.84 -14.45
C GLY A 118 -2.07 -4.16 -12.96
N GLY A 119 -1.77 -3.18 -12.11
CA GLY A 119 -1.69 -3.33 -10.67
C GLY A 119 -3.04 -3.39 -9.94
N ILE A 120 -2.99 -3.63 -8.63
CA ILE A 120 -4.12 -3.47 -7.69
C ILE A 120 -3.85 -2.23 -6.85
N ILE A 121 -4.90 -1.53 -6.40
CA ILE A 121 -4.75 -0.40 -5.49
C ILE A 121 -3.98 -0.87 -4.23
N PRO A 122 -2.83 -0.24 -3.87
CA PRO A 122 -1.97 -0.74 -2.81
C PRO A 122 -2.59 -0.81 -1.42
N TRP A 123 -3.80 -0.27 -1.24
CA TRP A 123 -4.58 -0.35 0.00
C TRP A 123 -5.99 -0.97 -0.18
N ASP A 124 -6.28 -1.59 -1.33
CA ASP A 124 -7.51 -2.38 -1.52
C ASP A 124 -7.47 -3.71 -0.76
N PHE A 125 -8.63 -4.31 -0.52
CA PHE A 125 -8.73 -5.55 0.25
C PHE A 125 -9.50 -6.67 -0.47
N ASP A 126 -10.08 -6.36 -1.61
CA ASP A 126 -10.90 -7.23 -2.44
C ASP A 126 -10.69 -6.99 -3.93
N GLY A 127 -11.32 -7.87 -4.71
CA GLY A 127 -11.41 -7.74 -6.15
C GLY A 127 -12.86 -7.59 -6.59
N ASP A 128 -13.08 -7.00 -7.77
CA ASP A 128 -14.40 -6.81 -8.34
C ASP A 128 -14.40 -7.19 -9.82
N VAL A 129 -15.32 -8.08 -10.18
CA VAL A 129 -15.62 -8.43 -11.57
C VAL A 129 -17.09 -8.21 -11.86
N ALA A 130 -17.43 -7.86 -13.08
CA ALA A 130 -18.80 -7.72 -13.54
C ALA A 130 -19.14 -8.77 -14.58
N VAL A 131 -20.41 -9.15 -14.63
CA VAL A 131 -21.04 -9.94 -15.70
C VAL A 131 -22.40 -9.35 -16.06
N MET A 132 -22.83 -9.54 -17.30
CA MET A 132 -24.18 -9.18 -17.71
C MET A 132 -25.20 -10.15 -17.10
N LYS A 133 -26.23 -9.62 -16.44
CA LYS A 133 -27.31 -10.39 -15.82
C LYS A 133 -28.06 -11.25 -16.84
N GLU A 134 -28.33 -10.70 -18.02
CA GLU A 134 -28.95 -11.44 -19.12
C GLU A 134 -28.11 -12.66 -19.53
N SER A 135 -26.79 -12.49 -19.68
CA SER A 135 -25.87 -13.59 -19.98
C SER A 135 -25.85 -14.64 -18.86
N CYS A 136 -25.89 -14.22 -17.59
CA CYS A 136 -26.04 -15.12 -16.44
C CYS A 136 -27.31 -15.95 -16.54
N ASN A 137 -28.45 -15.29 -16.71
CA ASN A 137 -29.75 -15.93 -16.79
C ASN A 137 -29.83 -16.91 -17.98
N ALA A 138 -29.37 -16.49 -19.17
CA ALA A 138 -29.34 -17.35 -20.35
C ALA A 138 -28.47 -18.60 -20.15
N THR A 139 -27.30 -18.45 -19.53
CA THR A 139 -26.40 -19.56 -19.19
C THR A 139 -27.07 -20.56 -18.25
N PHE A 140 -27.64 -20.11 -17.13
CA PHE A 140 -28.24 -21.02 -16.16
C PHE A 140 -29.59 -21.59 -16.61
N ASP A 141 -30.31 -20.89 -17.48
CA ASP A 141 -31.46 -21.43 -18.22
C ASP A 141 -31.03 -22.60 -19.12
N ALA A 142 -29.97 -22.43 -19.90
CA ALA A 142 -29.43 -23.48 -20.78
C ALA A 142 -28.94 -24.71 -19.99
N LEU A 143 -28.40 -24.50 -18.79
CA LEU A 143 -27.98 -25.56 -17.88
C LEU A 143 -29.14 -26.24 -17.15
N ARG A 144 -30.40 -25.79 -17.35
CA ARG A 144 -31.59 -26.22 -16.58
C ARG A 144 -31.40 -26.09 -15.07
N ALA A 145 -30.68 -25.06 -14.67
CA ALA A 145 -30.31 -24.78 -13.29
C ALA A 145 -30.86 -23.44 -12.78
N LYS A 146 -31.70 -22.75 -13.56
CA LYS A 146 -32.30 -21.46 -13.15
C LYS A 146 -33.08 -21.56 -11.84
N ASP A 147 -33.86 -22.64 -11.66
CA ASP A 147 -34.66 -22.84 -10.46
C ASP A 147 -33.81 -23.17 -9.21
N THR A 148 -32.52 -23.49 -9.40
CA THR A 148 -31.61 -23.85 -8.30
C THR A 148 -30.51 -22.83 -8.06
N PHE A 149 -30.19 -21.99 -9.05
CA PHE A 149 -29.21 -20.92 -8.94
C PHE A 149 -29.87 -19.55 -9.04
N TRP A 150 -30.25 -19.00 -7.89
CA TRP A 150 -30.80 -17.65 -7.73
C TRP A 150 -29.74 -16.54 -7.78
N GLY A 151 -28.48 -16.91 -8.00
CA GLY A 151 -27.34 -16.00 -7.93
C GLY A 151 -27.31 -14.92 -9.00
N CYS A 152 -28.00 -15.10 -10.13
CA CYS A 152 -28.11 -14.06 -11.15
C CYS A 152 -29.05 -12.92 -10.73
N GLU A 153 -29.93 -13.13 -9.74
CA GLU A 153 -30.96 -12.16 -9.33
C GLU A 153 -30.54 -11.24 -8.18
N VAL A 154 -29.33 -11.43 -7.64
CA VAL A 154 -28.75 -10.53 -6.64
C VAL A 154 -27.86 -9.49 -7.30
N LEU A 155 -27.62 -8.37 -6.61
CA LEU A 155 -26.71 -7.33 -7.08
C LEU A 155 -25.25 -7.80 -7.07
N GLU A 156 -24.90 -8.63 -6.08
CA GLU A 156 -23.52 -9.00 -5.77
C GLU A 156 -23.45 -10.44 -5.24
N LEU A 157 -22.47 -11.21 -5.70
CA LEU A 157 -22.05 -12.47 -5.09
C LEU A 157 -20.58 -12.42 -4.71
N ARG A 158 -20.24 -12.92 -3.53
CA ARG A 158 -18.86 -12.97 -3.03
C ARG A 158 -18.26 -14.34 -3.17
N LEU A 159 -17.10 -14.45 -3.82
CA LEU A 159 -16.25 -15.63 -3.75
C LEU A 159 -15.19 -15.43 -2.68
N GLU A 160 -15.38 -16.05 -1.51
CA GLU A 160 -14.36 -16.10 -0.48
C GLU A 160 -13.38 -17.24 -0.73
N ARG A 161 -12.10 -16.97 -0.55
CA ARG A 161 -11.04 -17.97 -0.57
C ARG A 161 -10.29 -17.95 0.74
N ASP A 162 -10.31 -19.08 1.43
CA ASP A 162 -9.42 -19.31 2.55
C ASP A 162 -7.99 -19.41 2.04
N TRP A 163 -7.10 -18.57 2.58
CA TRP A 163 -5.69 -18.61 2.31
C TRP A 163 -4.94 -19.18 3.53
N PRO A 164 -4.71 -20.50 3.57
CA PRO A 164 -4.30 -21.21 4.79
C PRO A 164 -2.95 -20.74 5.35
N TRP A 165 -2.10 -20.14 4.52
CA TRP A 165 -0.78 -19.63 4.90
C TRP A 165 -0.83 -18.31 5.68
N PHE A 166 -2.02 -17.74 5.90
CA PHE A 166 -2.21 -16.36 6.34
C PHE A 166 -3.02 -16.20 7.63
N GLY A 167 -2.91 -17.17 8.54
CA GLY A 167 -3.61 -17.12 9.83
C GLY A 167 -5.14 -17.10 9.68
N GLY A 168 -5.67 -17.77 8.65
CA GLY A 168 -7.11 -17.85 8.37
C GLY A 168 -7.72 -16.55 7.83
N ARG A 169 -6.93 -15.63 7.28
CA ARG A 169 -7.49 -14.46 6.58
C ARG A 169 -8.08 -14.88 5.25
N MET A 170 -9.32 -14.45 5.02
CA MET A 170 -10.02 -14.63 3.75
C MET A 170 -9.71 -13.45 2.85
N CYS A 171 -9.37 -13.72 1.59
CA CYS A 171 -9.49 -12.74 0.52
C CYS A 171 -10.71 -13.12 -0.32
N TYR A 172 -11.27 -12.15 -1.03
CA TYR A 172 -12.44 -12.40 -1.83
C TYR A 172 -12.44 -11.56 -3.11
N THR A 173 -13.28 -11.97 -4.04
CA THR A 173 -13.62 -11.20 -5.23
C THR A 173 -15.13 -11.24 -5.39
N ASP A 174 -15.72 -10.07 -5.58
CA ASP A 174 -17.16 -9.90 -5.77
C ASP A 174 -17.51 -9.94 -7.26
N ILE A 175 -18.63 -10.58 -7.57
CA ILE A 175 -19.27 -10.60 -8.87
C ILE A 175 -20.43 -9.61 -8.83
N TRP A 176 -20.37 -8.60 -9.69
CA TRP A 176 -21.43 -7.62 -9.89
C TRP A 176 -22.25 -8.00 -11.11
N PHE A 177 -23.58 -7.99 -10.98
CA PHE A 177 -24.50 -8.27 -12.08
C PHE A 177 -25.01 -6.95 -12.67
N LEU A 178 -24.78 -6.74 -13.96
CA LEU A 178 -25.19 -5.53 -14.67
C LEU A 178 -26.35 -5.83 -15.62
N ASP A 179 -27.30 -4.90 -15.73
CA ASP A 179 -28.48 -5.04 -16.59
C ASP A 179 -28.30 -4.28 -17.90
N HIS A 180 -28.88 -4.75 -19.00
CA HIS A 180 -29.14 -3.81 -20.10
C HIS A 180 -30.31 -2.92 -19.69
N GLU A 181 -30.25 -1.63 -20.01
CA GLU A 181 -31.34 -0.69 -19.72
C GLU A 181 -32.67 -1.16 -20.32
N SER A 182 -32.62 -1.82 -21.49
CA SER A 182 -33.79 -2.34 -22.19
C SER A 182 -34.34 -3.65 -21.60
N SER A 183 -33.65 -4.27 -20.64
CA SER A 183 -34.10 -5.53 -20.03
C SER A 183 -35.36 -5.31 -19.18
N GLU A 184 -36.28 -6.27 -19.22
CA GLU A 184 -37.44 -6.26 -18.33
C GLU A 184 -36.97 -6.32 -16.88
N GLY A 185 -37.39 -5.34 -16.07
CA GLY A 185 -36.97 -5.26 -14.67
C GLY A 185 -35.55 -4.72 -14.45
N ALA A 186 -34.94 -4.08 -15.45
CA ALA A 186 -33.66 -3.39 -15.29
C ALA A 186 -33.68 -2.47 -14.06
N ALA A 187 -32.62 -2.54 -13.25
CA ALA A 187 -32.56 -1.85 -11.97
C ALA A 187 -32.71 -0.33 -12.09
N CYS A 188 -32.41 0.25 -13.26
CA CYS A 188 -32.56 1.68 -13.46
C CYS A 188 -32.65 2.14 -14.92
N GLN A 189 -32.89 3.44 -15.10
CA GLN A 189 -33.07 4.10 -16.39
C GLN A 189 -31.94 5.12 -16.63
N CYS A 190 -31.37 5.10 -17.82
CA CYS A 190 -30.22 5.93 -18.17
C CYS A 190 -30.61 7.27 -18.76
N ASP A 191 -29.76 8.25 -18.53
CA ASP A 191 -29.87 9.54 -19.20
C ASP A 191 -29.70 9.40 -20.71
N SER A 192 -30.45 10.23 -21.46
CA SER A 192 -30.49 10.16 -22.92
C SER A 192 -29.18 10.56 -23.61
N ASP A 193 -28.26 11.21 -22.89
CA ASP A 193 -26.95 11.63 -23.38
C ASP A 193 -25.95 10.46 -23.48
N ILE A 194 -26.23 9.34 -22.83
CA ILE A 194 -25.43 8.12 -22.96
C ILE A 194 -25.83 7.40 -24.25
N PRO A 195 -24.88 7.05 -25.15
CA PRO A 195 -25.19 6.30 -26.35
C PRO A 195 -25.84 4.94 -26.07
N SER A 196 -26.86 4.59 -26.85
CA SER A 196 -27.47 3.25 -26.81
C SER A 196 -26.71 2.24 -27.69
N PRO A 197 -26.68 0.95 -27.33
CA PRO A 197 -27.33 0.36 -26.15
C PRO A 197 -26.56 0.64 -24.85
N ARG A 198 -27.25 0.51 -23.71
CA ARG A 198 -26.76 0.95 -22.39
C ARG A 198 -26.80 -0.17 -21.39
N VAL A 199 -25.81 -0.15 -20.51
CA VAL A 199 -25.69 -1.06 -19.38
C VAL A 199 -25.88 -0.26 -18.09
N CYS A 200 -26.85 -0.70 -17.30
CA CYS A 200 -27.20 -0.17 -16.00
C CYS A 200 -26.44 -0.92 -14.90
N PHE A 201 -26.02 -0.17 -13.88
CA PHE A 201 -25.50 -0.72 -12.65
C PHE A 201 -26.13 -0.01 -11.46
N GLU A 202 -26.44 -0.78 -10.42
CA GLU A 202 -26.88 -0.24 -9.13
C GLU A 202 -25.71 -0.34 -8.15
N ASN A 203 -25.52 0.69 -7.33
CA ASN A 203 -24.58 0.64 -6.23
C ASN A 203 -25.25 1.27 -5.00
N LYS A 204 -24.98 0.74 -3.81
CA LYS A 204 -25.44 1.28 -2.53
C LYS A 204 -25.25 2.80 -2.37
N TYR A 205 -24.26 3.39 -3.06
CA TYR A 205 -23.99 4.83 -3.01
C TYR A 205 -24.72 5.68 -4.08
N TYR A 206 -25.20 5.07 -5.16
CA TYR A 206 -25.83 5.77 -6.29
C TYR A 206 -27.10 5.03 -6.74
N SER A 207 -28.22 5.75 -6.84
CA SER A 207 -29.51 5.15 -7.22
C SER A 207 -29.54 4.52 -8.62
N CYS A 208 -28.63 4.93 -9.50
CA CYS A 208 -28.45 4.36 -10.84
C CYS A 208 -27.17 4.92 -11.45
N GLY A 209 -26.37 4.07 -12.10
CA GLY A 209 -25.34 4.51 -13.02
C GLY A 209 -25.44 3.77 -14.34
N CYS A 210 -24.93 4.40 -15.41
CA CYS A 210 -25.08 3.90 -16.77
C CYS A 210 -23.78 4.03 -17.57
N ILE A 211 -23.55 3.04 -18.42
CA ILE A 211 -22.37 2.91 -19.28
C ILE A 211 -22.87 2.62 -20.69
N ALA A 212 -22.29 3.26 -21.71
CA ALA A 212 -22.57 2.87 -23.08
C ALA A 212 -21.94 1.50 -23.35
N GLU A 213 -22.70 0.60 -23.97
CA GLU A 213 -22.22 -0.75 -24.24
C GLU A 213 -20.96 -0.76 -25.13
N THR A 214 -20.82 0.23 -26.01
CA THR A 214 -19.63 0.42 -26.85
C THR A 214 -18.36 0.77 -26.08
N ASP A 215 -18.47 1.25 -24.83
CA ASP A 215 -17.32 1.45 -23.94
C ASP A 215 -16.95 0.17 -23.19
N LEU A 216 -17.89 -0.77 -23.06
CA LEU A 216 -17.66 -2.09 -22.47
C LEU A 216 -17.08 -3.06 -23.50
N PHE A 217 -17.77 -3.24 -24.63
CA PHE A 217 -17.49 -4.32 -25.57
C PHE A 217 -16.91 -3.81 -26.91
N PRO A 218 -16.05 -4.61 -27.59
CA PRO A 218 -15.53 -5.90 -27.14
C PRO A 218 -14.52 -5.75 -25.99
N LEU A 219 -14.53 -6.71 -25.07
CA LEU A 219 -13.57 -6.74 -23.97
C LEU A 219 -12.13 -6.90 -24.48
N THR A 220 -11.17 -6.36 -23.74
CA THR A 220 -9.74 -6.49 -24.01
C THR A 220 -9.10 -7.46 -23.03
N ASP A 221 -8.41 -8.49 -23.54
CA ASP A 221 -7.60 -9.39 -22.72
C ASP A 221 -6.43 -8.64 -22.09
N SER A 222 -6.19 -8.87 -20.80
CA SER A 222 -5.17 -8.17 -20.03
C SER A 222 -4.66 -9.04 -18.89
N ARG A 223 -3.81 -8.46 -18.04
CA ARG A 223 -3.24 -9.11 -16.87
C ARG A 223 -3.35 -8.24 -15.62
N LEU A 224 -3.61 -8.91 -14.49
CA LEU A 224 -3.52 -8.33 -13.16
C LEU A 224 -2.23 -8.83 -12.49
N LEU A 225 -1.43 -7.90 -11.96
CA LEU A 225 -0.10 -8.13 -11.40
C LEU A 225 0.83 -8.93 -12.33
N ASP A 226 0.71 -8.72 -13.65
CA ASP A 226 1.42 -9.45 -14.73
C ASP A 226 1.23 -10.98 -14.78
N LYS A 227 0.43 -11.53 -13.87
CA LYS A 227 0.32 -12.98 -13.64
C LYS A 227 -1.05 -13.52 -14.03
N VAL A 228 -2.11 -12.84 -13.60
CA VAL A 228 -3.48 -13.34 -13.68
C VAL A 228 -4.16 -12.82 -14.93
N SER A 229 -4.69 -13.72 -15.76
CA SER A 229 -5.48 -13.33 -16.93
C SER A 229 -6.83 -12.73 -16.51
N VAL A 230 -7.11 -11.54 -17.00
CA VAL A 230 -8.37 -10.81 -16.78
C VAL A 230 -8.83 -10.19 -18.08
N ARG A 231 -10.08 -9.74 -18.13
CA ARG A 231 -10.57 -8.89 -19.20
C ARG A 231 -10.93 -7.53 -18.64
N VAL A 232 -10.74 -6.50 -19.44
CA VAL A 232 -11.11 -5.12 -19.12
C VAL A 232 -12.03 -4.56 -20.21
N PRO A 233 -12.86 -3.57 -19.89
CA PRO A 233 -13.68 -2.87 -20.89
C PRO A 233 -12.87 -2.35 -22.08
N HIS A 234 -13.54 -2.17 -23.22
CA HIS A 234 -12.96 -1.57 -24.44
C HIS A 234 -12.39 -0.16 -24.19
N ASN A 235 -13.11 0.65 -23.41
CA ASN A 235 -12.72 2.00 -23.02
C ASN A 235 -12.74 2.15 -21.49
N PRO A 236 -11.72 1.65 -20.78
CA PRO A 236 -11.67 1.66 -19.31
C PRO A 236 -11.84 3.05 -18.70
N SER A 237 -11.29 4.08 -19.37
CA SER A 237 -11.33 5.45 -18.87
C SER A 237 -12.75 6.02 -18.83
N GLU A 238 -13.56 5.77 -19.86
CA GLU A 238 -14.95 6.23 -19.91
C GLU A 238 -15.83 5.44 -18.94
N VAL A 239 -15.62 4.12 -18.85
CA VAL A 239 -16.30 3.27 -17.87
C VAL A 239 -16.03 3.77 -16.45
N LEU A 240 -14.75 4.00 -16.10
CA LEU A 240 -14.39 4.53 -14.78
C LEU A 240 -15.00 5.92 -14.53
N ARG A 241 -15.07 6.80 -15.55
CA ARG A 241 -15.73 8.11 -15.41
C ARG A 241 -17.21 7.99 -15.04
N ARG A 242 -17.90 6.95 -15.53
CA ARG A 242 -19.30 6.67 -15.20
C ARG A 242 -19.46 6.02 -13.82
N LEU A 243 -18.56 5.10 -13.45
CA LEU A 243 -18.54 4.47 -12.13
C LEU A 243 -18.20 5.48 -11.01
N TYR A 244 -17.37 6.48 -11.32
CA TYR A 244 -16.93 7.54 -10.41
C TYR A 244 -17.34 8.91 -10.96
N PRO A 245 -18.63 9.31 -10.85
CA PRO A 245 -19.14 10.56 -11.43
C PRO A 245 -18.49 11.81 -10.81
N ALA A 246 -17.98 11.70 -9.58
CA ALA A 246 -17.18 12.75 -8.93
C ALA A 246 -15.75 12.89 -9.53
N GLY A 247 -15.42 12.08 -10.55
CA GLY A 247 -14.12 11.97 -11.18
C GLY A 247 -13.33 10.77 -10.68
N ILE A 248 -12.48 10.25 -11.57
CA ILE A 248 -11.51 9.18 -11.26
C ILE A 248 -10.20 9.73 -10.69
N GLY A 249 -10.17 11.02 -10.37
CA GLY A 249 -9.02 11.65 -9.71
C GLY A 249 -9.01 11.34 -8.22
N ILE A 250 -7.81 11.33 -7.64
CA ILE A 250 -7.62 11.30 -6.19
C ILE A 250 -7.76 12.72 -5.68
N LYS A 251 -8.83 12.96 -4.90
CA LYS A 251 -9.03 14.22 -4.20
C LYS A 251 -8.09 14.29 -3.01
N ASN A 252 -7.26 15.33 -2.95
CA ASN A 252 -6.35 15.57 -1.85
C ASN A 252 -7.15 15.83 -0.55
N MET A 253 -6.72 15.22 0.54
CA MET A 253 -7.38 15.19 1.86
C MET A 253 -8.78 14.55 1.86
N ALA A 254 -9.12 13.76 0.84
CA ALA A 254 -10.33 12.95 0.87
C ALA A 254 -10.23 11.86 1.95
N PRO A 255 -11.34 11.57 2.66
CA PRO A 255 -11.37 10.42 3.56
C PRO A 255 -11.06 9.15 2.77
N VAL A 256 -10.29 8.26 3.39
CA VAL A 256 -10.12 6.90 2.88
C VAL A 256 -11.37 6.12 3.31
N PRO A 257 -12.00 5.35 2.41
CA PRO A 257 -13.06 4.42 2.81
C PRO A 257 -12.57 3.50 3.93
N GLU A 258 -13.44 3.22 4.89
CA GLU A 258 -13.16 2.30 5.98
C GLU A 258 -12.78 0.92 5.42
N ASN A 259 -11.65 0.38 5.86
CA ASN A 259 -11.23 -0.97 5.48
C ASN A 259 -10.31 -1.58 6.54
N PRO A 260 -9.97 -2.88 6.47
CA PRO A 260 -9.15 -3.52 7.51
C PRO A 260 -7.72 -2.95 7.70
N LEU A 261 -7.21 -2.15 6.76
CA LEU A 261 -5.92 -1.45 6.87
C LEU A 261 -6.06 -0.09 7.56
N PHE A 262 -7.19 0.57 7.37
CA PHE A 262 -7.45 1.90 7.89
C PHE A 262 -8.72 1.86 8.73
N GLU A 263 -8.53 2.04 10.04
CA GLU A 263 -9.64 2.37 10.94
C GLU A 263 -10.40 3.61 10.42
N ASP A 264 -11.57 3.87 11.00
CA ASP A 264 -12.27 5.13 10.76
C ASP A 264 -11.32 6.31 10.99
N ASN A 265 -11.34 7.27 10.05
CA ASN A 265 -10.62 8.55 10.10
C ASN A 265 -9.20 8.58 9.53
N TRP A 266 -8.95 7.97 8.38
CA TRP A 266 -7.78 8.28 7.55
C TRP A 266 -8.14 9.17 6.37
N SER A 267 -7.17 9.88 5.81
CA SER A 267 -7.36 10.65 4.59
C SER A 267 -6.11 10.64 3.73
N ILE A 268 -6.32 10.72 2.42
CA ILE A 268 -5.26 10.72 1.42
C ILE A 268 -4.60 12.10 1.39
N VAL A 269 -3.28 12.19 1.43
CA VAL A 269 -2.52 13.44 1.35
C VAL A 269 -1.54 13.35 0.20
N ILE A 270 -1.61 14.33 -0.71
CA ILE A 270 -0.73 14.41 -1.88
C ILE A 270 0.25 15.57 -1.68
N ALA A 271 1.54 15.26 -1.59
CA ALA A 271 2.60 16.24 -1.37
C ALA A 271 2.91 17.04 -2.64
N ASN A 272 3.39 18.28 -2.50
CA ASN A 272 3.72 19.20 -3.61
C ASN A 272 4.95 18.77 -4.43
N SER A 273 5.91 18.08 -3.80
CA SER A 273 7.10 17.56 -4.47
C SER A 273 7.47 16.20 -3.89
N SER A 274 8.19 15.38 -4.67
CA SER A 274 8.77 14.09 -4.24
C SER A 274 9.75 14.24 -3.09
N VAL A 275 10.19 15.48 -2.83
CA VAL A 275 11.05 15.80 -1.71
C VAL A 275 10.16 16.14 -0.52
N ALA A 276 9.83 15.14 0.27
CA ALA A 276 9.92 15.28 1.72
C ALA A 276 11.35 15.76 2.00
N ARG A 277 11.61 17.06 1.79
CA ARG A 277 12.91 17.65 2.02
C ARG A 277 13.06 17.59 3.52
N LEU A 278 13.71 16.52 3.96
CA LEU A 278 14.40 16.40 5.23
C LEU A 278 15.15 17.73 5.43
N ARG A 279 14.45 18.73 5.97
CA ARG A 279 15.10 19.74 6.78
C ARG A 279 15.46 19.01 8.05
N THR A 280 16.49 18.17 7.96
CA THR A 280 17.32 17.90 9.12
C THR A 280 17.93 19.24 9.50
N HIS A 281 17.21 20.02 10.29
CA HIS A 281 17.81 21.10 11.05
C HIS A 281 18.65 20.46 12.16
N ARG A 282 19.77 19.83 11.77
CA ARG A 282 21.01 19.67 12.54
C ARG A 282 22.02 18.89 11.71
N PRO A 283 23.23 19.43 11.51
CA PRO A 283 24.24 18.77 10.70
C PRO A 283 24.78 17.55 11.47
N ALA A 284 24.88 16.42 10.77
CA ALA A 284 25.50 15.18 11.28
C ALA A 284 26.93 15.40 11.84
N THR A 285 27.56 16.54 11.53
CA THR A 285 28.86 16.94 12.07
C THR A 285 28.88 17.03 13.60
N LEU A 286 27.81 17.45 14.27
CA LEU A 286 27.83 17.54 15.74
C LEU A 286 27.88 16.16 16.41
N TRP A 287 27.29 15.14 15.79
CA TRP A 287 27.29 13.77 16.34
C TRP A 287 28.64 13.08 16.19
N TRP A 288 29.29 13.23 15.03
CA TRP A 288 30.66 12.75 14.84
C TRP A 288 31.64 13.45 15.77
N ILE A 289 31.42 14.75 16.08
CA ILE A 289 32.22 15.48 17.07
C ILE A 289 32.00 14.92 18.48
N VAL A 290 30.75 14.67 18.90
CA VAL A 290 30.46 14.09 20.23
C VAL A 290 31.04 12.68 20.36
N ILE A 291 30.88 11.82 19.35
CA ILE A 291 31.47 10.47 19.34
C ILE A 291 33.00 10.56 19.39
N ALA A 292 33.62 11.44 18.59
CA ALA A 292 35.06 11.64 18.59
C ALA A 292 35.58 12.13 19.96
N ILE A 293 34.86 13.04 20.63
CA ILE A 293 35.21 13.50 21.98
C ILE A 293 35.12 12.35 23.00
N ILE A 294 34.07 11.54 22.95
CA ILE A 294 33.92 10.39 23.86
C ILE A 294 35.04 9.38 23.64
N ILE A 295 35.35 9.03 22.39
CA ILE A 295 36.46 8.12 22.06
C ILE A 295 37.79 8.70 22.56
N ALA A 296 38.04 9.99 22.32
CA ALA A 296 39.26 10.65 22.80
C ALA A 296 39.38 10.63 24.33
N LEU A 297 38.29 10.88 25.05
CA LEU A 297 38.27 10.82 26.53
C LEU A 297 38.50 9.39 27.06
N LEU A 298 37.93 8.37 26.41
CA LEU A 298 38.15 6.96 26.77
C LEU A 298 39.60 6.54 26.55
N VAL A 299 40.18 6.89 25.39
CA VAL A 299 41.60 6.63 25.11
C VAL A 299 42.49 7.32 26.14
N PHE A 300 42.20 8.59 26.47
CA PHE A 300 42.97 9.34 27.47
C PHE A 300 42.88 8.70 28.86
N ALA A 301 41.70 8.23 29.27
CA ALA A 301 41.52 7.50 30.53
C ALA A 301 42.31 6.18 30.56
N CYS A 302 42.30 5.40 29.47
CA CYS A 302 43.09 4.17 29.35
C CYS A 302 44.60 4.43 29.45
N VAL A 303 45.10 5.50 28.83
CA VAL A 303 46.51 5.92 28.91
C VAL A 303 46.88 6.30 30.35
N LEU A 304 46.04 7.08 31.05
CA LEU A 304 46.27 7.46 32.44
C LEU A 304 46.31 6.26 33.40
N VAL A 305 45.43 5.27 33.21
CA VAL A 305 45.42 4.04 34.00
C VAL A 305 46.70 3.23 33.75
N SER A 306 47.09 3.08 32.49
CA SER A 306 48.30 2.35 32.09
C SER A 306 49.56 3.00 32.67
N TYR A 307 49.65 4.33 32.65
CA TYR A 307 50.78 5.07 33.22
C TYR A 307 50.90 4.89 34.74
N ARG A 308 49.77 4.90 35.47
CA ARG A 308 49.76 4.62 36.92
C ARG A 308 50.17 3.19 37.26
N LEU A 309 49.79 2.22 36.44
CA LEU A 309 50.17 0.82 36.65
C LEU A 309 51.66 0.58 36.35
N TYR A 310 52.19 1.20 35.30
CA TYR A 310 53.61 1.07 34.93
C TYR A 310 54.56 1.80 35.89
N GLY A 311 54.16 2.97 36.40
CA GLY A 311 54.96 3.74 37.37
C GLY A 311 55.18 3.02 38.71
N LYS A 312 54.35 2.02 39.04
CA LYS A 312 54.43 1.29 40.31
C LYS A 312 55.35 0.06 40.29
N ARG A 313 55.94 -0.32 39.15
CA ARG A 313 56.79 -1.52 39.01
C ARG A 313 58.30 -1.28 38.92
N ARG A 314 58.79 -0.04 39.01
CA ARG A 314 60.25 0.22 39.09
C ARG A 314 60.71 0.23 40.56
N GLY A 315 60.90 -0.95 41.12
CA GLY A 315 61.45 -1.14 42.46
C GLY A 315 61.78 -2.60 42.70
N GLY A 316 62.78 -3.12 41.98
CA GLY A 316 63.24 -4.50 42.15
C GLY A 316 64.20 -4.92 41.03
N TYR A 317 65.47 -4.56 41.17
CA TYR A 317 66.55 -5.20 40.42
C TYR A 317 66.74 -6.62 40.97
N GLY A 318 66.41 -7.63 40.16
CA GLY A 318 66.81 -9.02 40.35
C GLY A 318 67.81 -9.43 39.28
N PRO A 319 68.77 -10.32 39.59
CA PRO A 319 69.89 -10.62 38.70
C PRO A 319 69.46 -11.48 37.51
N ALA A 320 70.16 -11.28 36.39
CA ALA A 320 69.97 -11.96 35.12
C ALA A 320 70.27 -13.47 35.22
N PRO A 321 69.45 -14.34 34.61
CA PRO A 321 69.84 -15.69 34.27
C PRO A 321 70.29 -15.81 32.81
N GLN A 322 71.14 -16.81 32.62
CA GLN A 322 71.94 -17.14 31.47
C GLN A 322 71.14 -17.52 30.22
N THR A 323 71.77 -17.23 29.08
CA THR A 323 71.44 -17.72 27.75
C THR A 323 71.68 -19.22 27.65
N ASP A 324 70.68 -19.95 27.17
CA ASP A 324 70.89 -21.24 26.52
C ASP A 324 70.20 -21.21 25.14
N ASP A 325 70.99 -21.56 24.15
CA ASP A 325 70.65 -21.81 22.76
C ASP A 325 69.69 -23.01 22.65
N ASP A 326 68.65 -22.90 21.83
CA ASP A 326 68.13 -24.00 21.00
C ASP A 326 67.02 -23.52 20.04
N LEU A 327 67.37 -23.51 18.75
CA LEU A 327 66.46 -23.65 17.59
C LEU A 327 66.51 -25.13 17.15
N PRO A 328 65.65 -25.68 16.26
CA PRO A 328 64.42 -25.16 15.61
C PRO A 328 63.26 -26.20 15.62
N GLN A 329 62.09 -25.88 15.03
CA GLN A 329 61.58 -26.56 13.81
C GLN A 329 60.13 -26.19 13.46
N PHE A 330 59.96 -25.95 12.17
CA PHE A 330 58.72 -25.82 11.41
C PHE A 330 58.02 -27.18 11.23
N VAL A 331 56.69 -27.20 11.26
CA VAL A 331 55.86 -28.14 10.48
C VAL A 331 54.63 -27.39 9.95
N ILE A 332 54.48 -27.38 8.62
CA ILE A 332 53.26 -27.05 7.89
C ILE A 332 52.64 -28.40 7.49
N GLY A 333 51.34 -28.58 7.71
CA GLY A 333 50.56 -29.74 7.29
C GLY A 333 49.29 -29.28 6.58
N GLU A 334 48.97 -30.02 5.51
CA GLU A 334 47.93 -29.80 4.48
C GLU A 334 46.50 -29.65 4.97
#